data_AF-A0A535B3W4-F1
#
_entry.id   AF-A0A535B3W4-F1
#
_cell.length_a   1.000
_cell.length_b   1.000
_cell.length_c   1.000
_cell.angle_alpha   90.00
_cell.angle_beta   90.00
_cell.angle_gamma   90.00
#
_symmetry.space_group_name_H-M   'P 1'
#
loop_
_entity.id
_entity.type
_entity.pdbx_description
1 polymer ?
#
loop_
_entity_poly.entity_id
_entity_poly.type
_entity_poly.pdbx_seq_one_letter_code
_entity_poly.pdbx_strand_id
1 'polypeptide(L)'
;MSELPGTSETGDYRYEKSLGDNAFLQFVQQPRILLILLAAWEIVGFLTEFFTSNALFLENHAPGELALDGALAGRALGWEAIPLAVLYIYCARNPGRYPRIFWLAMIEQAAATAANLYHWLITHDFSFESVFIPMAVAAGLGVLSFLNVFQPREQEPRPA
;
A
#
# COMPACT_ATOMS: atom_id res chain seq x y z
N MET A 1 -66.60 18.07 1.39
CA MET A 1 -65.46 17.48 0.67
C MET A 1 -64.28 18.39 0.89
N SER A 2 -63.35 17.97 1.76
CA SER A 2 -62.17 18.73 2.17
C SER A 2 -61.00 18.36 1.25
N GLU A 3 -60.29 19.37 0.75
CA GLU A 3 -58.99 19.19 0.08
C GLU A 3 -57.86 19.00 1.10
N LEU A 4 -56.70 18.58 0.55
CA LEU A 4 -55.31 18.51 1.04
C LEU A 4 -54.77 17.09 1.35
N PRO A 5 -53.45 16.85 1.21
CA PRO A 5 -52.55 17.27 0.12
C PRO A 5 -51.62 16.12 -0.33
N GLY A 6 -50.95 16.29 -1.48
CA GLY A 6 -49.96 15.34 -1.99
C GLY A 6 -48.80 15.12 -1.01
N THR A 7 -48.59 13.88 -0.61
CA THR A 7 -47.37 13.45 0.07
C THR A 7 -46.30 13.25 -0.98
N SER A 8 -45.46 14.28 -1.15
CA SER A 8 -44.12 14.14 -1.69
C SER A 8 -43.30 13.30 -0.71
N GLU A 9 -43.33 11.97 -0.88
CA GLU A 9 -42.29 11.13 -0.29
C GLU A 9 -41.02 11.38 -1.10
N THR A 10 -40.26 12.34 -0.60
CA THR A 10 -38.86 12.57 -0.88
C THR A 10 -38.12 11.26 -0.73
N GLY A 11 -37.90 10.58 -1.85
CA GLY A 11 -36.91 9.52 -1.94
C GLY A 11 -35.57 10.11 -1.55
N ASP A 12 -35.15 9.84 -0.31
CA ASP A 12 -33.76 9.98 0.12
C ASP A 12 -32.96 8.91 -0.62
N TYR A 13 -32.79 9.11 -1.93
CA TYR A 13 -31.76 8.46 -2.72
C TYR A 13 -30.44 9.05 -2.26
N ARG A 14 -30.04 8.71 -1.03
CA ARG A 14 -28.65 8.74 -0.63
C ARG A 14 -27.95 7.89 -1.69
N TYR A 15 -27.39 8.57 -2.68
CA TYR A 15 -26.41 8.00 -3.58
C TYR A 15 -25.28 7.53 -2.67
N GLU A 16 -25.42 6.31 -2.15
CA GLU A 16 -24.27 5.49 -1.78
C GLU A 16 -23.45 5.47 -3.06
N LYS A 17 -22.46 6.35 -3.11
CA LYS A 17 -21.48 6.38 -4.17
C LYS A 17 -20.85 5.00 -4.16
N SER A 18 -21.34 4.15 -5.06
CA SER A 18 -20.89 2.78 -5.23
C SER A 18 -19.37 2.80 -5.19
N LEU A 19 -18.73 1.94 -4.39
CA LEU A 19 -17.26 1.94 -4.27
C LEU A 19 -16.58 1.85 -5.66
N GLY A 20 -17.27 1.27 -6.66
CA GLY A 20 -16.86 1.20 -8.06
C GLY A 20 -16.79 2.55 -8.79
N ASP A 21 -17.52 3.58 -8.36
CA ASP A 21 -17.56 4.92 -8.97
C ASP A 21 -16.58 5.91 -8.34
N ASN A 22 -15.77 5.46 -7.36
CA ASN A 22 -14.76 6.31 -6.76
C ASN A 22 -13.58 6.51 -7.71
N ALA A 23 -13.55 7.66 -8.39
CA ALA A 23 -12.46 8.08 -9.29
C ALA A 23 -11.05 7.90 -8.69
N PHE A 24 -10.90 8.11 -7.38
CA PHE A 24 -9.64 7.85 -6.68
C PHE A 24 -9.24 6.36 -6.69
N LEU A 25 -10.16 5.47 -6.33
CA LEU A 25 -9.93 4.02 -6.37
C LEU A 25 -9.63 3.56 -7.79
N GLN A 26 -10.37 4.09 -8.76
CA GLN A 26 -10.14 3.80 -10.17
C GLN A 26 -8.74 4.24 -10.64
N PHE A 27 -8.25 5.37 -10.14
CA PHE A 27 -6.92 5.89 -10.43
C PHE A 27 -5.81 5.04 -9.82
N VAL A 28 -5.89 4.72 -8.51
CA VAL A 28 -4.84 3.92 -7.84
C VAL A 28 -4.84 2.45 -8.28
N GLN A 29 -5.97 1.93 -8.77
CA GLN A 29 -6.05 0.60 -9.36
C GLN A 29 -5.42 0.51 -10.75
N GLN A 30 -5.12 1.62 -11.42
CA GLN A 30 -4.46 1.57 -12.72
C GLN A 30 -3.12 0.83 -12.58
N PRO A 31 -2.85 -0.21 -13.39
CA PRO A 31 -1.66 -1.07 -13.22
C PRO A 31 -0.35 -0.28 -13.14
N ARG A 32 -0.23 0.78 -13.95
CA ARG A 32 0.95 1.67 -13.94
C ARG A 32 1.06 2.45 -12.63
N ILE A 33 -0.03 3.02 -12.14
CA ILE A 33 -0.05 3.82 -10.92
C ILE A 33 0.28 2.93 -9.72
N LEU A 34 -0.34 1.75 -9.63
CA LEU A 34 -0.03 0.78 -8.59
C LEU A 34 1.45 0.39 -8.58
N LEU A 35 2.06 0.12 -9.74
CA LEU A 35 3.49 -0.19 -9.82
C LEU A 35 4.38 0.98 -9.37
N ILE A 36 3.98 2.22 -9.65
CA ILE A 36 4.69 3.41 -9.16
C ILE A 36 4.56 3.52 -7.64
N LEU A 37 3.37 3.25 -7.08
CA LEU A 37 3.14 3.26 -5.64
C LEU A 37 3.96 2.18 -4.92
N LEU A 38 3.99 0.96 -5.47
CA LEU A 38 4.84 -0.13 -4.99
C LEU A 38 6.32 0.28 -5.01
N ALA A 39 6.79 0.85 -6.13
CA ALA A 39 8.17 1.33 -6.22
C ALA A 39 8.49 2.44 -5.20
N ALA A 40 7.58 3.39 -5.00
CA ALA A 40 7.74 4.44 -4.01
C ALA A 40 7.81 3.85 -2.59
N TRP A 41 6.99 2.85 -2.30
CA TRP A 41 7.00 2.16 -1.02
C TRP A 41 8.31 1.40 -0.76
N GLU A 42 8.86 0.76 -1.80
CA GLU A 42 10.18 0.16 -1.75
C GLU A 42 11.29 1.18 -1.46
N ILE A 43 11.25 2.34 -2.12
CA ILE A 43 12.21 3.42 -1.86
C ILE A 43 12.10 3.91 -0.42
N VAL A 44 10.89 4.07 0.12
CA VAL A 44 10.69 4.48 1.53
C VAL A 44 11.32 3.45 2.47
N GLY A 45 11.18 2.16 2.20
CA GLY A 45 11.81 1.15 3.03
C GLY A 45 13.31 1.13 2.98
N PHE A 46 13.88 1.25 1.78
CA PHE A 46 15.33 1.42 1.64
C PHE A 46 15.83 2.65 2.39
N LEU A 47 15.16 3.80 2.25
CA LEU A 47 15.54 5.01 2.97
C LEU A 47 15.46 4.80 4.49
N THR A 48 14.41 4.13 4.97
CA THR A 48 14.25 3.83 6.39
C THR A 48 15.39 2.95 6.89
N GLU A 49 15.72 1.86 6.18
CA GLU A 49 16.87 0.99 6.51
C GLU A 49 18.20 1.74 6.48
N PHE A 50 18.41 2.60 5.47
CA PHE A 50 19.63 3.39 5.33
C PHE A 50 19.82 4.39 6.47
N PHE A 51 18.74 5.00 6.96
CA PHE A 51 18.79 5.91 8.10
C PHE A 51 18.94 5.17 9.44
N THR A 52 18.32 4.01 9.62
CA THR A 52 18.43 3.23 10.86
C THR A 52 19.77 2.49 10.98
N SER A 53 20.38 2.10 9.86
CA SER A 53 21.64 1.33 9.84
C SER A 53 22.91 2.20 9.86
N ASN A 54 22.79 3.52 9.67
CA ASN A 54 23.93 4.42 9.74
C ASN A 54 24.23 4.85 11.18
N ALA A 55 25.44 4.54 11.65
CA ALA A 55 25.94 4.90 13.00
C ALA A 55 25.86 6.41 13.32
N LEU A 56 25.86 7.28 12.30
CA LEU A 56 25.70 8.74 12.46
C LEU A 56 24.32 9.18 12.98
N PHE A 57 23.30 8.31 12.91
CA PHE A 57 21.96 8.57 13.46
C PHE A 57 21.69 7.84 14.78
N LEU A 58 22.49 6.81 15.10
CA LEU A 58 22.51 6.17 16.43
C LEU A 58 23.16 7.06 17.51
N GLU A 59 23.99 8.03 17.11
CA GLU A 59 24.73 8.91 18.03
C GLU A 59 23.87 10.03 18.65
N ASN A 60 22.61 10.17 18.23
CA ASN A 60 21.67 11.14 18.80
C ASN A 60 20.64 10.54 19.77
N HIS A 61 20.75 9.25 20.11
CA HIS A 61 19.91 8.62 21.13
C HIS A 61 20.72 8.31 22.40
N ALA A 62 20.14 8.66 23.55
CA ALA A 62 20.76 8.45 24.85
C ALA A 62 21.11 6.96 25.06
N PRO A 63 22.17 6.64 25.81
CA PRO A 63 22.59 5.25 26.00
C PRO A 63 21.49 4.49 26.77
N GLY A 64 20.77 3.62 26.05
CA GLY A 64 19.63 2.85 26.59
C GLY A 64 18.42 2.78 25.66
N GLU A 65 18.29 3.70 24.70
CA GLU A 65 17.23 3.68 23.69
C GLU A 65 17.76 3.07 22.38
N LEU A 66 17.95 1.75 22.36
CA LEU A 66 18.00 1.00 21.10
C LEU A 66 16.57 0.82 20.58
N ALA A 67 15.81 1.90 20.53
CA ALA A 67 14.42 1.85 20.15
C ALA A 67 14.38 2.06 18.64
N LEU A 68 14.24 0.96 17.90
CA LEU A 68 13.66 0.94 16.56
C LEU A 68 12.19 1.40 16.66
N ASP A 69 11.96 2.61 17.18
CA ASP A 69 10.65 3.17 17.55
C ASP A 69 10.18 4.25 16.57
N GLY A 70 10.90 4.41 15.46
CA GLY A 70 10.40 5.22 14.35
C GLY A 70 9.11 4.61 13.80
N ALA A 71 8.16 5.46 13.40
CA ALA A 71 6.86 5.07 12.82
C ALA A 71 6.96 4.15 11.56
N LEU A 72 8.16 3.91 11.05
CA LEU A 72 8.48 3.06 9.91
C LEU A 72 9.50 1.96 10.23
N ALA A 73 9.86 1.72 11.50
CA ALA A 73 10.87 0.71 11.85
C ALA A 73 10.51 -0.68 11.30
N GLY A 74 9.22 -1.03 11.31
CA GLY A 74 8.69 -2.24 10.70
C GLY A 74 8.84 -2.34 9.17
N ARG A 75 9.24 -1.25 8.50
CA ARG A 75 9.54 -1.20 7.07
C ARG A 75 11.04 -1.35 6.75
N ALA A 76 11.94 -1.13 7.71
CA ALA A 76 13.40 -1.20 7.53
C ALA A 76 13.96 -2.63 7.33
N LEU A 77 13.08 -3.62 7.20
CA LEU A 77 13.43 -5.02 7.02
C LEU A 77 13.52 -5.35 5.51
N GLY A 78 14.60 -4.99 4.80
CA GLY A 78 14.79 -5.53 3.46
C GLY A 78 15.85 -4.91 2.56
N TRP A 79 17.00 -5.61 2.45
CA TRP A 79 18.03 -5.36 1.44
C TRP A 79 17.53 -5.52 -0.01
N GLU A 80 16.39 -6.19 -0.21
CA GLU A 80 15.72 -6.39 -1.50
C GLU A 80 14.97 -5.15 -2.02
N ALA A 81 14.84 -4.09 -1.22
CA ALA A 81 14.01 -2.94 -1.55
C ALA A 81 14.45 -2.22 -2.85
N ILE A 82 15.76 -2.03 -3.07
CA ILE A 82 16.25 -1.38 -4.29
C ILE A 82 15.95 -2.23 -5.55
N PRO A 83 16.33 -3.53 -5.62
CA PRO A 83 15.97 -4.37 -6.77
C PRO A 83 14.47 -4.37 -7.09
N LEU A 84 13.60 -4.45 -6.07
CA LEU A 84 12.15 -4.45 -6.25
C LEU A 84 11.64 -3.10 -6.77
N ALA A 85 12.12 -1.98 -6.21
CA ALA A 85 11.79 -0.65 -6.71
C ALA A 85 12.12 -0.50 -8.21
N VAL A 86 13.33 -0.92 -8.60
CA VAL A 86 13.77 -0.87 -10.00
C VAL A 86 12.89 -1.76 -10.89
N LEU A 87 12.57 -2.97 -10.43
CA LEU A 87 11.71 -3.90 -11.15
C LEU A 87 10.29 -3.32 -11.36
N TYR A 88 9.68 -2.75 -10.33
CA TYR A 88 8.36 -2.13 -10.44
C TYR A 88 8.37 -0.91 -11.38
N ILE A 89 9.40 -0.04 -11.31
CA ILE A 89 9.58 1.07 -12.26
C ILE A 89 9.71 0.57 -13.69
N TYR A 90 10.50 -0.49 -13.91
CA TYR A 90 10.68 -1.09 -15.22
C TYR A 90 9.35 -1.63 -15.77
N CYS A 91 8.60 -2.39 -14.97
CA CYS A 91 7.30 -2.93 -15.35
C CYS A 91 6.23 -1.83 -15.56
N ALA A 92 6.29 -0.71 -14.84
CA ALA A 92 5.34 0.39 -14.97
C ALA A 92 5.31 1.03 -16.36
N ARG A 93 6.41 0.92 -17.13
CA ARG A 93 6.47 1.42 -18.52
C ARG A 93 5.47 0.70 -19.42
N ASN A 94 5.33 -0.61 -19.25
CA ASN A 94 4.39 -1.44 -20.01
C ASN A 94 3.82 -2.58 -19.12
N PRO A 95 2.83 -2.28 -18.26
CA PRO A 95 2.32 -3.24 -17.29
C PRO A 95 1.64 -4.45 -17.92
N GLY A 96 1.02 -4.28 -19.10
CA GLY A 96 0.38 -5.38 -19.84
C GLY A 96 1.35 -6.48 -20.28
N ARG A 97 2.65 -6.18 -20.40
CA ARG A 97 3.68 -7.18 -20.73
C ARG A 97 4.03 -8.08 -19.53
N TYR A 98 3.77 -7.63 -18.31
CA TYR A 98 4.26 -8.27 -17.08
C TYR A 98 3.14 -8.50 -16.04
N PRO A 99 2.02 -9.16 -16.38
CA PRO A 99 0.87 -9.29 -15.46
C PRO A 99 1.22 -10.04 -14.16
N ARG A 100 2.22 -10.94 -14.19
CA ARG A 100 2.66 -11.70 -13.01
C ARG A 100 3.38 -10.85 -11.96
N ILE A 101 3.75 -9.61 -12.27
CA ILE A 101 4.40 -8.72 -11.29
C ILE A 101 3.53 -8.44 -10.07
N PHE A 102 2.21 -8.45 -10.23
CA PHE A 102 1.27 -8.23 -9.14
C PHE A 102 1.15 -9.43 -8.19
N TRP A 103 1.50 -10.65 -8.65
CA TRP A 103 1.67 -11.79 -7.74
C TRP A 103 2.86 -11.61 -6.82
N LEU A 104 3.99 -11.14 -7.38
CA LEU A 104 5.17 -10.83 -6.59
C LEU A 104 4.86 -9.76 -5.54
N ALA A 105 4.17 -8.68 -5.94
CA ALA A 105 3.73 -7.63 -5.01
C ALA A 105 2.81 -8.19 -3.90
N MET A 106 1.83 -9.03 -4.21
CA MET A 106 0.99 -9.63 -3.16
C MET A 106 1.80 -10.47 -2.16
N ILE A 107 2.72 -11.29 -2.65
CA ILE A 107 3.56 -12.16 -1.79
C ILE A 107 4.44 -11.29 -0.89
N GLU A 108 5.05 -10.25 -1.45
CA GLU A 108 5.90 -9.32 -0.71
C GLU A 108 5.12 -8.55 0.36
N GLN A 109 3.94 -7.99 0.05
CA GLN A 109 3.10 -7.34 1.05
C GLN A 109 2.60 -8.31 2.14
N ALA A 110 2.32 -9.57 1.79
CA ALA A 110 1.95 -10.60 2.76
C ALA A 110 3.12 -10.95 3.69
N ALA A 111 4.33 -11.11 3.15
CA ALA A 111 5.54 -11.36 3.92
C ALA A 111 5.87 -10.18 4.85
N ALA A 112 5.80 -8.95 4.35
CA ALA A 112 6.00 -7.73 5.14
C ALA A 112 4.99 -7.63 6.29
N THR A 113 3.71 -7.93 6.02
CA THR A 113 2.68 -7.96 7.06
C THR A 113 2.97 -9.01 8.13
N ALA A 114 3.36 -10.23 7.71
CA ALA A 114 3.70 -11.31 8.62
C ALA A 114 4.93 -10.98 9.48
N ALA A 115 5.96 -10.35 8.90
CA ALA A 115 7.16 -9.90 9.62
C ALA A 115 6.81 -8.84 10.67
N ASN A 116 6.03 -7.82 10.29
CA ASN A 116 5.55 -6.79 11.22
C ASN A 116 4.75 -7.41 12.38
N LEU A 117 3.86 -8.35 12.06
CA LEU A 117 3.05 -9.05 13.07
C LEU A 117 3.89 -9.91 14.00
N TYR A 118 4.90 -10.61 13.46
CA TYR A 118 5.85 -11.40 14.25
C TYR A 118 6.64 -10.52 15.23
N HIS A 119 7.21 -9.41 14.76
CA HIS A 119 8.00 -8.53 15.62
C HIS A 119 7.15 -7.80 16.66
N TRP A 120 5.88 -7.50 16.36
CA TRP A 120 4.97 -6.88 17.31
C TRP A 120 4.40 -7.86 18.34
N LEU A 121 3.88 -9.01 17.90
CA LEU A 121 3.15 -9.95 18.78
C LEU A 121 4.03 -11.00 19.45
N ILE A 122 5.14 -11.41 18.81
CA ILE A 122 5.94 -12.55 19.26
C ILE A 122 7.21 -12.09 19.96
N THR A 123 7.97 -11.19 19.34
CA THR A 123 9.24 -10.72 19.92
C THR A 123 9.08 -9.47 20.77
N HIS A 124 8.00 -8.70 20.53
CA HIS A 124 7.74 -7.40 21.17
C HIS A 124 8.85 -6.37 20.94
N ASP A 125 9.59 -6.50 19.84
CA ASP A 125 10.67 -5.56 19.48
C ASP A 125 10.13 -4.24 18.91
N PHE A 126 8.86 -4.24 18.47
CA PHE A 126 8.20 -3.09 17.83
C PHE A 126 6.99 -2.62 18.63
N SER A 127 6.86 -1.29 18.78
CA SER A 127 5.66 -0.64 19.30
C SER A 127 4.53 -0.67 18.28
N PHE A 128 3.28 -0.51 18.72
CA PHE A 128 2.13 -0.42 17.80
C PHE A 128 2.29 0.71 16.77
N GLU A 129 2.84 1.84 17.20
CA GLU A 129 3.06 3.02 16.35
C GLU A 129 4.07 2.73 15.22
N SER A 130 5.06 1.88 15.49
CA SER A 130 6.09 1.49 14.52
C SER A 130 5.63 0.47 13.47
N VAL A 131 4.51 -0.24 13.70
CA VAL A 131 3.96 -1.26 12.79
C VAL A 131 2.65 -0.89 12.13
N PHE A 132 1.85 0.00 12.73
CA PHE A 132 0.53 0.33 12.21
C PHE A 132 0.58 0.92 10.79
N ILE A 133 1.45 1.90 10.55
CA ILE A 133 1.59 2.52 9.24
C ILE A 133 2.11 1.51 8.20
N PRO A 134 3.22 0.79 8.44
CA PRO A 134 3.68 -0.24 7.51
C PRO A 134 2.62 -1.29 7.18
N MET A 135 1.90 -1.80 8.19
CA MET A 135 0.84 -2.79 7.99
C MET A 135 -0.34 -2.25 7.19
N ALA A 136 -0.77 -1.01 7.46
CA ALA A 136 -1.88 -0.39 6.74
C ALA A 136 -1.54 -0.18 5.26
N VAL A 137 -0.32 0.29 4.96
CA VAL A 137 0.17 0.45 3.59
C VAL A 137 0.31 -0.90 2.91
N ALA A 138 0.86 -1.91 3.60
CA ALA A 138 1.02 -3.24 3.03
C ALA A 138 -0.32 -3.91 2.71
N ALA A 139 -1.29 -3.80 3.61
CA ALA A 139 -2.65 -4.26 3.37
C ALA A 139 -3.28 -3.54 2.16
N GLY A 140 -3.13 -2.21 2.07
CA GLY A 140 -3.66 -1.42 0.96
C GLY A 140 -3.05 -1.80 -0.39
N LEU A 141 -1.72 -1.86 -0.48
CA LEU A 141 -1.00 -2.26 -1.69
C LEU A 141 -1.25 -3.72 -2.06
N GLY A 142 -1.38 -4.60 -1.05
CA GLY A 142 -1.76 -6.00 -1.23
C GLY A 142 -3.15 -6.15 -1.83
N VAL A 143 -4.14 -5.42 -1.32
CA VAL A 143 -5.50 -5.41 -1.88
C VAL A 143 -5.51 -4.87 -3.30
N LEU A 144 -4.81 -3.75 -3.58
CA LEU A 144 -4.74 -3.21 -4.94
C LEU A 144 -4.06 -4.17 -5.92
N SER A 145 -3.03 -4.89 -5.46
CA SER A 145 -2.35 -5.93 -6.24
C SER A 145 -3.26 -7.13 -6.50
N PHE A 146 -4.02 -7.56 -5.50
CA PHE A 146 -5.05 -8.59 -5.63
C PHE A 146 -6.09 -8.21 -6.69
N LEU A 147 -6.60 -6.98 -6.66
CA LEU A 147 -7.57 -6.51 -7.67
C LEU A 147 -6.96 -6.49 -9.07
N ASN A 148 -5.68 -6.14 -9.21
CA ASN A 148 -4.99 -6.19 -10.50
C ASN A 148 -4.76 -7.62 -11.03
N VAL A 149 -4.72 -8.63 -10.15
CA VAL A 149 -4.59 -10.05 -10.52
C VAL A 149 -5.95 -10.67 -10.87
N PHE A 150 -6.96 -10.45 -10.04
CA PHE A 150 -8.26 -11.16 -10.12
C PHE A 150 -9.37 -10.35 -10.76
N GLN A 151 -9.23 -9.03 -10.85
CA GLN A 151 -10.14 -8.12 -11.54
C GLN A 151 -9.37 -7.24 -12.54
N PRO A 152 -8.58 -7.81 -13.46
CA PRO A 152 -7.83 -7.04 -14.44
C PRO A 152 -8.79 -6.19 -15.27
N ARG A 153 -8.64 -4.86 -15.16
CA ARG A 153 -9.39 -3.92 -16.00
C ARG A 153 -8.92 -4.08 -17.44
N GLU A 154 -9.88 -4.13 -18.37
CA GLU A 154 -9.58 -4.12 -19.80
C GLU A 154 -8.72 -2.88 -20.10
N GLN A 155 -7.47 -3.11 -20.50
CA GLN A 155 -6.63 -2.04 -21.01
C GLN A 155 -7.23 -1.65 -22.36
N GLU A 156 -7.87 -0.48 -22.39
CA GLU A 156 -8.44 0.09 -23.60
C GLU A 156 -7.40 -0.03 -24.72
N PRO A 157 -7.71 -0.71 -25.84
CA PRO A 157 -6.74 -0.96 -26.89
C PRO A 157 -6.21 0.38 -27.38
N ARG A 158 -4.88 0.58 -27.30
CA ARG A 158 -4.26 1.76 -27.90
C ARG A 158 -4.58 1.70 -29.41
N PRO A 159 -5.24 2.71 -30.01
CA PRO A 159 -5.39 2.75 -31.45
C PRO A 159 -3.98 2.73 -32.07
N ALA A 160 -3.82 1.88 -33.09
CA ALA A 160 -2.57 1.66 -33.81
C ALA A 160 -2.08 2.90 -34.54
#